data_AF-A0A6M1M5N5-F1
#
_entry.id   AF-A0A6M1M5N5-F1
#
_cell.length_a   1.000
_cell.length_b   1.000
_cell.length_c   1.000
_cell.angle_alpha   90.00
_cell.angle_beta   90.00
_cell.angle_gamma   90.00
#
_symmetry.space_group_name_H-M   'P 1'
#
loop_
_entity.id
_entity.type
_entity.pdbx_description
1 polymer ?
#
loop_
_entity_poly.entity_id
_entity_poly.type
_entity_poly.pdbx_seq_one_letter_code
_entity_poly.pdbx_strand_id
1 'polypeptide(L)'
;MGETGLWSVEMRGGVFGRLRRVERLAALPPEETVVATRDGHAVIRGGALVSVSEQEAEDLVDPTGAPERRYRAAVVAAGWPDELKRIVAEPGHDWQADGAYPTDDDGLAHVVCERVQGRFAWVRNVTYAEARELGVTR
;
A
#
# COMPACT_ATOMS: atom_id res chain seq x y z
N MET A 1 3.90 23.50 -32.77
CA MET A 1 4.78 23.28 -31.61
C MET A 1 3.92 23.56 -30.40
N GLY A 2 3.26 22.53 -29.86
CA GLY A 2 2.18 22.70 -28.88
C GLY A 2 2.75 23.06 -27.51
N GLU A 3 2.29 24.17 -26.94
CA GLU A 3 2.60 24.58 -25.57
C GLU A 3 2.20 23.47 -24.60
N THR A 4 3.19 22.82 -23.99
CA THR A 4 3.01 21.91 -22.85
C THR A 4 2.56 22.75 -21.65
N GLY A 5 1.25 22.91 -21.48
CA GLY A 5 0.68 23.55 -20.30
C GLY A 5 1.04 22.76 -19.04
N LEU A 6 1.51 23.47 -18.01
CA LEU A 6 1.66 22.94 -16.66
C LEU A 6 0.26 22.78 -16.05
N TRP A 7 -0.03 21.64 -15.41
CA TRP A 7 -1.28 21.39 -14.73
C TRP A 7 -0.98 21.08 -13.27
N SER A 8 -1.66 21.71 -12.32
CA SER A 8 -1.71 21.27 -10.93
C SER A 8 -2.88 20.31 -10.79
N VAL A 9 -2.63 19.22 -10.08
CA VAL A 9 -3.72 18.40 -9.55
C VAL A 9 -3.57 18.40 -8.04
N GLU A 10 -4.51 19.07 -7.37
CA GLU A 10 -4.57 19.02 -5.91
C GLU A 10 -5.13 17.67 -5.50
N MET A 11 -4.26 16.81 -4.97
CA MET A 11 -4.64 15.53 -4.40
C MET A 11 -4.93 15.75 -2.91
N ARG A 12 -6.21 15.79 -2.54
CA ARG A 12 -6.60 15.84 -1.13
C ARG A 12 -6.71 14.42 -0.58
N GLY A 13 -5.92 14.12 0.45
CA GLY A 13 -6.02 12.87 1.20
C GLY A 13 -7.43 12.70 1.80
N GLY A 14 -8.05 11.55 1.55
CA GLY A 14 -9.38 11.22 2.05
C GLY A 14 -9.59 9.70 2.05
N VAL A 15 -10.46 9.23 2.97
CA VAL A 15 -10.68 7.81 3.31
C VAL A 15 -11.07 6.92 2.10
N PHE A 16 -11.54 7.50 1.00
CA PHE A 16 -12.07 6.76 -0.16
C PHE A 16 -11.44 7.09 -1.53
N GLY A 17 -10.25 7.70 -1.56
CA GLY A 17 -9.55 7.93 -2.81
C GLY A 17 -10.00 9.17 -3.60
N ARG A 18 -9.04 10.07 -3.78
CA ARG A 18 -8.81 11.03 -4.87
C ARG A 18 -10.00 11.90 -5.34
N LEU A 19 -10.23 12.99 -4.62
CA LEU A 19 -10.80 14.21 -5.22
C LEU A 19 -9.78 14.81 -6.19
N ARG A 20 -10.15 14.96 -7.46
CA ARG A 20 -9.29 15.48 -8.54
C ARG A 20 -9.73 16.89 -8.92
N ARG A 21 -8.99 17.92 -8.52
CA ARG A 21 -9.11 19.26 -9.11
C ARG A 21 -7.94 19.49 -10.05
N VAL A 22 -8.20 19.61 -11.35
CA VAL A 22 -7.19 19.85 -12.38
C VAL A 22 -7.24 21.34 -12.76
N GLU A 23 -6.18 22.09 -12.45
CA GLU A 23 -6.06 23.50 -12.85
C GLU A 23 -4.82 23.70 -13.71
N ARG A 24 -4.90 24.57 -14.71
CA ARG A 24 -3.72 24.98 -15.48
C ARG A 24 -2.91 25.95 -14.64
N LEU A 25 -1.64 25.66 -14.41
CA LEU A 25 -0.75 26.50 -13.62
C LEU A 25 -0.14 27.60 -14.50
N ALA A 26 -0.18 28.83 -14.02
CA ALA A 26 0.50 29.97 -14.63
C ALA A 26 2.01 30.03 -14.29
N ALA A 27 2.44 29.33 -13.22
CA ALA A 27 3.81 29.26 -12.75
C ALA A 27 4.06 27.93 -12.02
N LEU A 28 5.33 27.57 -11.80
CA LEU A 28 5.67 26.38 -11.03
C LEU A 28 5.18 26.51 -9.57
N PRO A 29 4.58 25.44 -9.00
CA PRO A 29 4.17 25.43 -7.61
C PRO A 29 5.38 25.34 -6.66
N PRO A 30 5.17 25.47 -5.33
CA PRO A 30 6.24 25.38 -4.34
C PRO A 30 7.02 24.05 -4.41
N GLU A 31 8.25 24.04 -3.89
CA GLU A 31 9.05 22.83 -3.69
C GLU A 31 8.23 21.74 -2.98
N GLU A 32 8.53 20.48 -3.30
CA GLU A 32 7.87 19.27 -2.78
C GLU A 32 6.38 19.15 -3.11
N THR A 33 5.82 20.05 -3.93
CA THR A 33 4.46 19.91 -4.42
C THR A 33 4.37 18.80 -5.45
N VAL A 34 3.50 17.82 -5.21
CA VAL A 34 3.13 16.81 -6.19
C VAL A 34 2.13 17.40 -7.18
N VAL A 35 2.38 17.18 -8.47
CA VAL A 35 1.51 17.58 -9.57
C VAL A 35 1.25 16.41 -10.50
N ALA A 36 0.05 16.34 -11.09
CA ALA A 36 -0.18 15.44 -12.20
C ALA A 36 0.15 16.14 -13.52
N THR A 37 0.80 15.39 -14.40
CA THR A 37 1.18 15.79 -15.74
C THR A 37 0.40 14.94 -16.75
N ARG A 38 0.56 15.22 -18.04
CA ARG A 38 -0.02 14.37 -19.09
C ARG A 38 0.53 12.95 -19.07
N ASP A 39 1.79 12.78 -18.64
CA ASP A 39 2.54 11.53 -18.75
C ASP A 39 2.68 10.79 -17.41
N GLY A 40 2.02 11.26 -16.35
CA GLY A 40 2.11 10.67 -15.01
C GLY A 40 2.16 11.72 -13.91
N HIS A 41 2.90 11.45 -12.83
CA HIS A 41 3.05 12.36 -11.70
C HIS A 41 4.46 12.94 -11.65
N ALA A 42 4.59 14.13 -11.09
CA ALA A 42 5.87 14.78 -10.85
C ALA A 42 5.85 15.51 -9.51
N VAL A 43 7.03 15.75 -8.95
CA VAL A 43 7.24 16.57 -7.76
C VAL A 43 8.19 17.72 -8.10
N ILE A 44 7.98 18.89 -7.49
CA ILE A 44 8.91 20.01 -7.64
C ILE A 44 10.15 19.77 -6.79
N ARG A 45 11.32 19.64 -7.42
CA ARG A 45 12.62 19.55 -6.75
C ARG A 45 13.62 20.45 -7.46
N GLY A 46 14.24 21.37 -6.73
CA GLY A 46 15.25 22.28 -7.27
C GLY A 46 14.73 23.18 -8.38
N GLY A 47 13.47 23.61 -8.28
CA GLY A 47 12.80 24.45 -9.28
C GLY A 47 12.42 23.72 -10.58
N ALA A 48 12.46 22.40 -10.60
CA ALA A 48 12.13 21.58 -11.77
C ALA A 48 11.08 20.51 -11.44
N LEU A 49 10.34 20.09 -12.46
CA LEU A 49 9.48 18.91 -12.37
C LEU A 49 10.33 17.65 -12.46
N VAL A 50 10.33 16.85 -11.40
CA VAL A 50 10.95 15.53 -11.37
C VAL A 50 9.84 14.49 -11.42
N SER A 51 9.83 13.67 -12.47
CA SER A 51 8.85 12.59 -12.61
C SER A 51 8.97 11.59 -11.46
N VAL A 52 7.83 11.16 -10.94
CA VAL A 52 7.72 10.16 -9.87
C VAL A 52 6.67 9.12 -10.24
N SER A 53 6.79 7.94 -9.64
CA SER A 53 5.76 6.91 -9.80
C SER A 53 4.44 7.35 -9.15
N GLU A 54 3.33 6.73 -9.54
CA GLU A 54 2.03 6.96 -8.89
C GLU A 54 2.07 6.60 -7.39
N GLN A 55 2.73 5.50 -7.03
CA GLN A 55 2.95 5.09 -5.64
C GLN A 55 3.73 6.16 -4.86
N GLU A 56 4.83 6.68 -5.42
CA GLU A 56 5.63 7.73 -4.77
C GLU A 56 4.83 9.04 -4.65
N ALA A 57 4.05 9.40 -5.66
CA ALA A 57 3.17 10.57 -5.61
C ALA A 57 2.12 10.46 -4.48
N GLU A 58 1.50 9.28 -4.31
CA GLU A 58 0.57 9.05 -3.20
C GLU A 58 1.26 9.08 -1.83
N ASP A 59 2.45 8.50 -1.73
CA ASP A 59 3.24 8.50 -0.49
C ASP A 59 3.71 9.90 -0.09
N LEU A 60 3.99 10.77 -1.05
CA LEU A 60 4.31 12.19 -0.80
C LEU A 60 3.09 12.99 -0.35
N VAL A 61 1.91 12.71 -0.92
CA VAL A 61 0.66 13.41 -0.57
C VAL A 61 0.09 12.92 0.77
N ASP A 62 0.20 11.62 1.04
CA ASP A 62 -0.28 10.97 2.26
C ASP A 62 0.83 10.08 2.85
N PRO A 63 1.81 10.69 3.53
CA PRO A 63 2.91 9.94 4.14
C PRO A 63 2.44 9.03 5.28
N THR A 64 1.36 9.42 5.98
CA THR A 64 0.81 8.64 7.09
C THR A 64 0.15 7.34 6.63
N GLY A 65 -0.48 7.32 5.45
CA GLY A 65 -1.07 6.11 4.86
C GLY A 65 -0.08 5.24 4.07
N ALA A 66 1.15 5.69 3.84
CA ALA A 66 2.14 4.95 3.05
C ALA A 66 2.46 3.55 3.63
N PRO A 67 2.67 3.37 4.95
CA PRO A 67 2.96 2.04 5.49
C PRO A 67 1.80 1.06 5.34
N GLU A 68 0.55 1.53 5.46
CA GLU A 68 -0.64 0.70 5.24
C GLU A 68 -0.77 0.25 3.78
N ARG A 69 -0.51 1.14 2.83
CA ARG A 69 -0.50 0.79 1.39
C ARG A 69 0.57 -0.23 1.06
N ARG A 70 1.79 -0.07 1.59
CA ARG A 70 2.89 -1.03 1.41
C ARG A 70 2.54 -2.39 2.00
N TYR A 71 1.97 -2.40 3.19
CA TYR A 71 1.52 -3.64 3.83
C TYR A 71 0.46 -4.35 2.99
N ARG A 72 -0.57 -3.62 2.51
CA ARG A 72 -1.61 -4.20 1.64
C ARG A 72 -1.04 -4.76 0.34
N ALA A 73 -0.08 -4.06 -0.28
CA ALA A 73 0.58 -4.56 -1.47
C ALA A 73 1.34 -5.87 -1.21
N ALA A 74 2.05 -5.97 -0.07
CA ALA A 74 2.73 -7.19 0.35
C ALA A 74 1.75 -8.34 0.62
N VAL A 75 0.62 -8.05 1.27
CA VAL A 75 -0.44 -9.04 1.53
C VAL A 75 -1.04 -9.58 0.23
N VAL A 76 -1.33 -8.70 -0.74
CA VAL A 76 -1.83 -9.10 -2.05
C VAL A 76 -0.80 -9.95 -2.81
N ALA A 77 0.48 -9.57 -2.75
CA ALA A 77 1.57 -10.32 -3.37
C ALA A 77 1.72 -11.73 -2.76
N ALA A 78 1.55 -11.85 -1.44
CA ALA A 78 1.64 -13.13 -0.74
C ALA A 78 0.48 -14.09 -1.07
N GLY A 79 -0.60 -13.62 -1.70
CA GLY A 79 -1.65 -14.47 -2.28
C GLY A 79 -2.53 -15.22 -1.25
N TRP A 80 -2.43 -14.87 0.02
CA TRP A 80 -3.23 -15.45 1.10
C TRP A 80 -4.62 -14.79 1.16
N PRO A 81 -5.64 -15.48 1.72
CA PRO A 81 -7.01 -14.99 1.73
C PRO A 81 -7.26 -13.98 2.86
N ASP A 82 -8.03 -12.93 2.58
CA ASP A 82 -8.45 -11.95 3.60
C ASP A 82 -9.48 -12.54 4.57
N GLU A 83 -10.37 -13.38 4.05
CA GLU A 83 -11.34 -14.10 4.86
C GLU A 83 -10.78 -15.44 5.34
N LEU A 84 -11.27 -15.87 6.50
CA LEU A 84 -10.87 -17.14 7.09
C LEU A 84 -11.16 -18.31 6.14
N LYS A 85 -10.10 -18.96 5.68
CA LYS A 85 -10.18 -20.07 4.73
C LYS A 85 -9.57 -21.33 5.31
N ARG A 86 -10.23 -22.46 5.07
CA ARG A 86 -9.69 -23.78 5.40
C ARG A 86 -8.63 -24.20 4.39
N ILE A 87 -7.43 -24.50 4.88
CA ILE A 87 -6.37 -25.18 4.13
C ILE A 87 -6.15 -26.60 4.65
N VAL A 88 -5.54 -27.44 3.81
CA VAL A 88 -5.04 -28.76 4.20
C VAL A 88 -3.56 -28.61 4.48
N ALA A 89 -3.16 -28.84 5.72
CA ALA A 89 -1.77 -28.76 6.13
C ALA A 89 -1.08 -30.12 5.94
N GLU A 90 0.21 -30.08 5.68
CA GLU A 90 1.03 -31.28 5.53
C GLU A 90 1.12 -32.06 6.85
N PRO A 91 1.33 -33.39 6.80
CA PRO A 91 1.60 -34.16 8.01
C PRO A 91 2.81 -33.59 8.77
N GLY A 92 2.63 -33.29 10.06
CA GLY A 92 3.70 -32.73 10.90
C GLY A 92 3.80 -31.21 10.89
N HIS A 93 2.81 -30.49 10.34
CA HIS A 93 2.74 -29.04 10.40
C HIS A 93 2.78 -28.49 11.84
N ASP A 94 3.22 -27.25 11.98
CA ASP A 94 3.38 -26.53 13.23
C ASP A 94 2.30 -25.45 13.48
N TRP A 95 1.26 -25.40 12.63
CA TRP A 95 0.11 -24.52 12.85
C TRP A 95 -0.49 -24.68 14.25
N GLN A 96 -0.66 -23.56 14.94
CA GLN A 96 -1.30 -23.43 16.23
C GLN A 96 -2.46 -22.46 16.09
N ALA A 97 -3.56 -22.76 16.80
CA ALA A 97 -4.65 -21.81 16.93
C ALA A 97 -4.14 -20.54 17.62
N ASP A 98 -4.64 -19.39 17.16
CA ASP A 98 -4.25 -18.04 17.55
C ASP A 98 -2.77 -17.70 17.23
N GLY A 99 -2.10 -18.52 16.42
CA GLY A 99 -0.73 -18.28 15.97
C GLY A 99 -0.65 -17.31 14.79
N ALA A 100 0.35 -16.43 14.78
CA ALA A 100 0.68 -15.55 13.66
C ALA A 100 2.04 -15.95 13.06
N TYR A 101 2.08 -16.09 11.74
CA TYR A 101 3.23 -16.63 11.01
C TYR A 101 3.61 -15.69 9.85
N PRO A 102 4.90 -15.45 9.60
CA PRO A 102 5.33 -14.69 8.44
C PRO A 102 5.00 -15.47 7.16
N THR A 103 4.66 -14.75 6.10
CA THR A 103 4.57 -15.32 4.76
C THR A 103 5.96 -15.46 4.14
N ASP A 104 6.14 -16.49 3.32
CA ASP A 104 7.45 -16.92 2.79
C ASP A 104 8.18 -15.86 1.95
N ASP A 105 7.44 -14.90 1.35
CA ASP A 105 7.98 -14.04 0.28
C ASP A 105 8.58 -12.70 0.73
N ASP A 106 8.26 -12.15 1.92
CA ASP A 106 8.79 -10.80 2.26
C ASP A 106 8.83 -10.43 3.75
N GLY A 107 8.38 -11.30 4.66
CA GLY A 107 8.39 -11.05 6.12
C GLY A 107 7.53 -9.86 6.60
N LEU A 108 6.95 -9.06 5.70
CA LEU A 108 6.00 -7.99 5.98
C LEU A 108 4.58 -8.55 6.18
N ALA A 109 4.11 -9.37 5.24
CA ALA A 109 2.80 -9.99 5.32
C ALA A 109 2.81 -11.18 6.28
N HIS A 110 1.76 -11.28 7.11
CA HIS A 110 1.58 -12.33 8.07
C HIS A 110 0.23 -13.00 7.89
N VAL A 111 0.14 -14.26 8.29
CA VAL A 111 -1.09 -15.02 8.36
C VAL A 111 -1.38 -15.43 9.78
N VAL A 112 -2.64 -15.36 10.18
CA VAL A 112 -3.11 -15.90 11.45
C VAL A 112 -3.83 -17.21 11.21
N CYS A 113 -3.59 -18.17 12.09
CA CYS A 113 -4.35 -19.40 12.15
C CYS A 113 -5.34 -19.32 13.31
N GLU A 114 -6.63 -19.18 13.03
CA GLU A 114 -7.65 -19.08 14.09
C GLU A 114 -8.05 -20.44 14.65
N ARG A 115 -7.89 -21.50 13.86
CA ARG A 115 -8.32 -22.84 14.27
C ARG A 115 -7.52 -23.93 13.59
N VAL A 116 -7.27 -25.01 14.33
CA VAL A 116 -6.71 -26.26 13.83
C VAL A 116 -7.62 -27.43 14.20
N GLN A 117 -7.84 -28.35 13.26
CA GLN A 117 -8.59 -29.59 13.50
C GLN A 117 -8.01 -30.73 12.67
N GLY A 118 -7.23 -31.60 13.31
CA GLY A 118 -6.46 -32.62 12.61
C GLY A 118 -5.53 -31.97 11.59
N ARG A 119 -5.57 -32.42 10.33
CA ARG A 119 -4.78 -31.88 9.22
C ARG A 119 -5.31 -30.56 8.61
N PHE A 120 -6.35 -29.97 9.20
CA PHE A 120 -6.97 -28.77 8.64
C PHE A 120 -6.64 -27.56 9.51
N ALA A 121 -6.22 -26.48 8.87
CA ALA A 121 -5.99 -25.18 9.49
C ALA A 121 -6.92 -24.15 8.85
N TRP A 122 -7.42 -23.21 9.64
CA TRP A 122 -8.21 -22.08 9.17
C TRP A 122 -7.35 -20.84 9.29
N VAL A 123 -7.01 -20.25 8.16
CA VAL A 123 -6.04 -19.16 8.07
C VAL A 123 -6.60 -18.00 7.29
N ARG A 124 -6.13 -16.80 7.62
CA ARG A 124 -6.36 -15.57 6.86
C ARG A 124 -5.16 -14.64 6.98
N ASN A 125 -5.13 -13.63 6.13
CA ASN A 125 -4.24 -12.50 6.28
C ASN A 125 -4.46 -11.78 7.61
N VAL A 126 -3.36 -11.34 8.18
CA VAL A 126 -3.34 -10.35 9.25
C VAL A 126 -3.75 -9.00 8.66
N THR A 127 -4.69 -8.32 9.31
CA THR A 127 -5.07 -6.95 8.95
C THR A 127 -3.94 -5.97 9.28
N TYR A 128 -3.92 -4.79 8.66
CA TYR A 128 -2.89 -3.80 8.99
C TYR A 128 -2.90 -3.40 10.48
N ALA A 129 -4.06 -3.32 11.12
CA ALA A 129 -4.16 -3.04 12.55
C ALA A 129 -3.51 -4.15 13.40
N GLU A 130 -3.82 -5.41 13.12
CA GLU A 130 -3.19 -6.56 13.81
C GLU A 130 -1.68 -6.62 13.53
N ALA A 131 -1.24 -6.31 12.31
CA ALA A 131 0.18 -6.28 11.96
C ALA A 131 0.94 -5.19 12.74
N ARG A 132 0.29 -4.05 13.04
CA ARG A 132 0.86 -3.02 13.90
C ARG A 132 1.02 -3.49 15.34
N GLU A 133 0.05 -4.24 15.86
CA GLU A 133 0.12 -4.83 17.21
C GLU A 133 1.24 -5.88 17.30
N LEU A 134 1.46 -6.64 16.22
CA LEU A 134 2.55 -7.59 16.10
C LEU A 134 3.93 -6.93 15.89
N GLY A 135 3.97 -5.64 15.57
CA GLY A 135 5.22 -4.90 15.30
C GLY A 135 5.90 -5.26 13.98
N VAL A 136 5.14 -5.76 13.00
CA VAL A 136 5.67 -6.27 11.71
C VAL A 136 5.45 -5.31 10.54
N THR A 137 4.80 -4.18 10.78
CA THR A 137 4.68 -3.07 9.83
C THR A 137 5.93 -2.19 9.89
N ARG A 138 6.72 -2.11 8.82
CA ARG A 138 7.88 -1.21 8.70
C ARG A 138 7.57 0.05 7.90
#